data_AF-A0A7Y2MZ78-F1
#
_entry.id   AF-A0A7Y2MZ78-F1
#
_cell.length_a   1.000
_cell.length_b   1.000
_cell.length_c   1.000
_cell.angle_alpha   90.00
_cell.angle_beta   90.00
_cell.angle_gamma   90.00
#
_symmetry.space_group_name_H-M   'P 1'
#
loop_
_entity.id
_entity.type
_entity.pdbx_description
1 polymer ?
#
loop_
_entity_poly.entity_id
_entity_poly.type
_entity_poly.pdbx_seq_one_letter_code
_entity_poly.pdbx_strand_id
1 'polypeptide(L)'
;MTDGVREPDPTRLLPIVVGAHLEAEWRDRPIAADLAAALTPALGRDCPLTPLVVSDLWYLNDQPLRVQPAITLGHPEVNAVTAYLATRVPTALLVEERFRVQLDPELIDLHVCLWGADPAGTAAAVDCFHERHLADYAAAVRLLAVEIA
;
A
#
# COMPACT_ATOMS: atom_id res chain seq x y z
N MET A 1 5.65 -24.95 23.07
CA MET A 1 4.51 -24.01 23.03
C MET A 1 4.63 -23.22 21.76
N THR A 2 4.05 -23.70 20.66
CA THR A 2 3.84 -22.87 19.48
C THR A 2 2.77 -21.86 19.85
N ASP A 3 3.17 -20.59 19.94
CA ASP A 3 2.22 -19.48 19.95
C ASP A 3 1.27 -19.72 18.76
N GLY A 4 -0.01 -19.97 19.05
CA GLY A 4 -0.97 -20.31 18.01
C GLY A 4 -0.98 -19.17 17.00
N VAL A 5 -0.87 -19.48 15.70
CA VAL A 5 -0.96 -18.46 14.65
C VAL A 5 -2.29 -17.76 14.80
N ARG A 6 -2.29 -16.57 15.41
CA ARG A 6 -3.47 -15.75 15.56
C ARG A 6 -3.72 -15.08 14.22
N GLU A 7 -4.94 -15.23 13.71
CA GLU A 7 -5.37 -14.55 12.50
C GLU A 7 -5.19 -13.02 12.67
N PRO A 8 -4.64 -12.31 11.66
CA PRO A 8 -4.52 -10.87 11.72
C PRO A 8 -5.89 -10.20 11.87
N ASP A 9 -5.99 -9.19 12.73
CA ASP A 9 -7.20 -8.39 12.89
C ASP A 9 -7.27 -7.33 11.76
N PRO A 10 -8.24 -7.40 10.83
CA PRO A 10 -8.35 -6.47 9.70
C PRO A 10 -8.43 -4.98 10.10
N THR A 11 -8.91 -4.68 11.31
CA THR A 11 -9.00 -3.30 11.81
C THR A 11 -7.65 -2.74 12.28
N ARG A 12 -6.62 -3.58 12.32
CA ARG A 12 -5.26 -3.23 12.78
C ARG A 12 -4.22 -3.39 11.68
N LEU A 13 -4.64 -3.32 10.42
CA LEU A 13 -3.77 -3.48 9.27
C LEU A 13 -3.58 -2.18 8.50
N LEU A 14 -2.40 -2.02 7.94
CA LEU A 14 -2.11 -1.12 6.83
C LEU A 14 -2.00 -2.00 5.57
N PRO A 15 -3.05 -2.15 4.77
CA PRO A 15 -3.03 -3.02 3.61
C PRO A 15 -2.05 -2.51 2.55
N ILE A 16 -1.17 -3.40 2.10
CA ILE A 16 -0.37 -3.21 0.89
C ILE A 16 -0.94 -4.16 -0.15
N VAL A 17 -1.74 -3.61 -1.06
CA VAL A 17 -2.62 -4.36 -1.93
C VAL A 17 -1.93 -4.63 -3.26
N VAL A 18 -1.83 -5.91 -3.64
CA VAL A 18 -1.36 -6.37 -4.95
C VAL A 18 -2.47 -7.09 -5.71
N GLY A 19 -2.32 -7.22 -7.02
CA GLY A 19 -3.22 -8.03 -7.84
C GLY A 19 -3.27 -9.50 -7.46
N ALA A 20 -4.42 -10.16 -7.66
CA ALA A 20 -4.56 -11.62 -7.50
C ALA A 20 -4.14 -12.45 -8.74
N HIS A 21 -3.50 -11.83 -9.73
CA HIS A 21 -2.98 -12.51 -10.92
C HIS A 21 -1.61 -13.15 -10.66
N LEU A 22 -1.29 -14.24 -11.38
CA LEU A 22 0.01 -14.93 -11.24
C LEU A 22 1.21 -14.00 -11.47
N GLU A 23 1.09 -13.03 -12.37
CA GLU A 23 2.15 -12.06 -12.61
C GLU A 23 2.36 -11.13 -11.41
N ALA A 24 1.28 -10.61 -10.82
CA ALA A 24 1.36 -9.80 -9.61
C ALA A 24 1.91 -10.61 -8.41
N GLU A 25 1.52 -11.87 -8.29
CA GLU A 25 2.08 -12.79 -7.28
C GLU A 25 3.59 -13.02 -7.46
N TRP A 26 4.07 -13.14 -8.69
CA TRP A 26 5.50 -13.28 -8.98
C TRP A 26 6.27 -11.97 -8.78
N ARG A 27 5.73 -10.86 -9.29
CA ARG A 27 6.46 -9.60 -9.52
C ARG A 27 6.17 -8.55 -8.46
N ASP A 28 4.90 -8.26 -8.19
CA ASP A 28 4.50 -7.16 -7.32
C ASP A 28 4.51 -7.56 -5.85
N ARG A 29 4.14 -8.80 -5.51
CA ARG A 29 4.10 -9.28 -4.12
C ARG A 29 5.46 -9.22 -3.41
N PRO A 30 6.60 -9.61 -4.03
CA PRO A 30 7.91 -9.41 -3.41
C PRO A 30 8.22 -7.94 -3.14
N ILE A 31 7.93 -7.05 -4.09
CA ILE A 31 8.13 -5.60 -3.94
C ILE A 31 7.25 -5.06 -2.79
N ALA A 32 6.00 -5.51 -2.72
CA ALA A 32 5.08 -5.17 -1.64
C ALA A 32 5.59 -5.64 -0.27
N ALA A 33 6.20 -6.82 -0.21
CA ALA A 33 6.78 -7.36 1.02
C ALA A 33 8.00 -6.55 1.48
N ASP A 34 8.85 -6.11 0.54
CA ASP A 34 9.98 -5.23 0.84
C ASP A 34 9.50 -3.86 1.35
N LEU A 35 8.45 -3.29 0.73
CA LEU A 35 7.82 -2.07 1.21
C LEU A 35 7.20 -2.24 2.61
N ALA A 36 6.54 -3.38 2.88
CA ALA A 36 6.01 -3.70 4.20
C ALA A 36 7.11 -3.73 5.26
N ALA A 37 8.25 -4.34 4.92
CA ALA A 37 9.41 -4.42 5.79
C ALA A 37 10.03 -3.04 6.05
N ALA A 38 10.01 -2.13 5.06
CA ALA A 38 10.48 -0.75 5.22
C ALA A 38 9.51 0.12 6.05
N LEU A 39 8.19 -0.06 5.87
CA LEU A 39 7.16 0.68 6.62
C LEU A 39 7.12 0.28 8.09
N THR A 40 7.35 -0.99 8.42
CA THR A 40 7.29 -1.50 9.80
C THR A 40 8.15 -0.68 10.78
N PRO A 41 9.46 -0.46 10.56
CA PRO A 41 10.24 0.40 11.44
C PRO A 41 9.87 1.89 11.34
N ALA A 42 9.41 2.37 10.18
CA ALA A 42 9.04 3.79 10.00
C ALA A 42 7.75 4.18 10.74
N LEU A 43 6.79 3.24 10.86
CA LEU A 43 5.60 3.39 11.68
C LEU A 43 5.93 3.36 13.19
N GLY A 44 7.06 2.76 13.58
CA GLY A 44 7.45 2.66 14.97
C GLY A 44 6.55 1.69 15.78
N ARG A 45 6.97 1.43 17.02
CA ARG A 45 6.34 0.41 17.88
C ARG A 45 4.97 0.80 18.42
N ASP A 46 4.68 2.10 18.46
CA ASP A 46 3.46 2.63 19.06
C ASP A 46 2.31 2.76 18.03
N CYS A 47 2.59 2.51 16.75
CA CYS A 47 1.54 2.46 15.73
C CYS A 47 0.70 1.18 15.92
N PRO A 48 -0.63 1.28 16.02
CA PRO A 48 -1.49 0.10 16.16
C PRO A 48 -1.72 -0.64 14.83
N LEU A 49 -1.34 -0.03 13.69
CA LEU A 49 -1.49 -0.62 12.37
C LEU A 49 -0.23 -1.38 11.95
N THR A 50 -0.42 -2.60 11.43
CA THR A 50 0.65 -3.46 10.92
C THR A 50 0.59 -3.54 9.40
N PRO A 51 1.67 -3.21 8.66
CA PRO A 51 1.73 -3.43 7.22
C PRO A 51 1.50 -4.90 6.87
N LEU A 52 0.56 -5.19 5.99
CA LEU A 52 0.31 -6.55 5.52
C LEU A 52 0.04 -6.56 4.02
N VAL A 53 0.75 -7.43 3.31
CA VAL A 53 0.52 -7.63 1.88
C VAL A 53 -0.73 -8.48 1.68
N VAL A 54 -1.73 -7.92 1.01
CA VAL A 54 -3.01 -8.58 0.72
C VAL A 54 -3.28 -8.55 -0.77
N SER A 55 -4.07 -9.50 -1.28
CA SER A 55 -4.57 -9.38 -2.65
C SER A 55 -5.71 -8.37 -2.72
N ASP A 56 -5.90 -7.79 -3.90
CA ASP A 56 -7.06 -6.96 -4.24
C ASP A 56 -8.39 -7.66 -3.95
N LEU A 57 -8.47 -8.98 -4.12
CA LEU A 57 -9.65 -9.77 -3.74
C LEU A 57 -9.96 -9.69 -2.24
N TRP A 58 -8.97 -9.83 -1.36
CA TRP A 58 -9.20 -9.70 0.07
C TRP A 58 -9.62 -8.28 0.44
N TYR A 59 -8.88 -7.29 -0.03
CA TYR A 59 -9.19 -5.88 0.24
C TYR A 59 -10.60 -5.51 -0.26
N LEU A 60 -10.96 -5.90 -1.48
CA LEU A 60 -12.27 -5.56 -2.05
C LEU A 60 -13.44 -6.29 -1.40
N ASN A 61 -13.23 -7.40 -0.69
CA ASN A 61 -14.33 -8.16 -0.08
C ASN A 61 -14.43 -7.98 1.44
N ASP A 62 -13.45 -7.35 2.09
CA ASP A 62 -13.43 -7.12 3.54
C ASP A 62 -13.67 -5.63 3.86
N GLN A 63 -14.82 -5.32 4.45
CA GLN A 63 -15.17 -3.94 4.77
C GLN A 63 -14.21 -3.27 5.77
N PRO A 64 -13.81 -3.92 6.88
CA PRO A 64 -12.76 -3.41 7.75
C PRO A 64 -11.45 -3.04 7.02
N LEU A 65 -10.99 -3.82 6.05
CA LEU A 65 -9.79 -3.47 5.27
C LEU A 65 -9.98 -2.20 4.43
N ARG A 66 -11.15 -2.01 3.81
CA ARG A 66 -11.42 -0.86 2.92
C ARG A 66 -11.50 0.49 3.62
N VAL A 67 -11.65 0.50 4.94
CA VAL A 67 -11.67 1.75 5.73
C VAL A 67 -10.30 2.11 6.29
N GLN A 68 -9.30 1.24 6.14
CA GLN A 68 -7.92 1.53 6.54
C GLN A 68 -7.21 2.38 5.47
N PRO A 69 -6.19 3.18 5.87
CA PRO A 69 -5.17 3.66 4.94
C PRO A 69 -4.62 2.49 4.11
N ALA A 70 -4.30 2.69 2.84
CA ALA A 70 -3.84 1.59 1.99
C ALA A 70 -2.87 2.05 0.90
N ILE A 71 -1.92 1.18 0.58
CA ILE A 71 -1.00 1.37 -0.55
C ILE A 71 -1.30 0.27 -1.58
N THR A 72 -1.51 0.64 -2.83
CA THR A 72 -1.76 -0.30 -3.94
C THR A 72 -0.58 -0.35 -4.89
N LEU A 73 -0.20 -1.56 -5.31
CA LEU A 73 0.91 -1.80 -6.24
C LEU A 73 0.42 -2.53 -7.49
N GLY A 74 0.97 -2.14 -8.63
CA GLY A 74 0.72 -2.79 -9.92
C GLY A 74 -0.31 -2.05 -10.77
N HIS A 75 -0.17 -2.20 -12.10
CA HIS A 75 -0.97 -1.52 -13.10
C HIS A 75 -2.49 -1.76 -12.90
N PRO A 76 -3.37 -0.79 -13.20
CA PRO A 76 -4.82 -0.98 -13.16
C PRO A 76 -5.37 -2.25 -13.83
N GLU A 77 -4.71 -2.75 -14.86
CA GLU A 77 -5.14 -3.98 -15.55
C GLU A 77 -4.88 -5.26 -14.75
N VAL A 78 -3.95 -5.22 -13.79
CA VAL A 78 -3.57 -6.38 -12.96
C VAL A 78 -3.88 -6.20 -11.49
N ASN A 79 -4.31 -5.03 -11.04
CA ASN A 79 -4.77 -4.78 -9.67
C ASN A 79 -6.09 -3.98 -9.70
N ALA A 80 -7.18 -4.62 -9.28
CA ALA A 80 -8.51 -4.03 -9.32
C ALA A 80 -8.66 -2.84 -8.34
N VAL A 81 -7.92 -2.83 -7.23
CA VAL A 81 -7.93 -1.69 -6.29
C VAL A 81 -7.15 -0.51 -6.87
N THR A 82 -6.02 -0.75 -7.55
CA THR A 82 -5.35 0.31 -8.32
C THR A 82 -6.30 0.90 -9.36
N ALA A 83 -7.01 0.08 -10.13
CA ALA A 83 -7.98 0.58 -11.12
C ALA A 83 -9.07 1.46 -10.51
N TYR A 84 -9.56 1.07 -9.33
CA TYR A 84 -10.54 1.85 -8.60
C TYR A 84 -9.95 3.17 -8.07
N LEU A 85 -8.81 3.16 -7.40
CA LEU A 85 -8.25 4.33 -6.72
C LEU A 85 -7.51 5.28 -7.67
N ALA A 86 -6.89 4.81 -8.76
CA ALA A 86 -6.07 5.63 -9.65
C ALA A 86 -6.86 6.78 -10.34
N THR A 87 -8.19 6.71 -10.36
CA THR A 87 -9.05 7.78 -10.88
C THR A 87 -9.53 8.77 -9.80
N ARG A 88 -9.23 8.48 -8.53
CA ARG A 88 -9.71 9.22 -7.34
C ARG A 88 -8.56 9.86 -6.58
N VAL A 89 -7.39 9.22 -6.57
CA VAL A 89 -6.19 9.71 -5.88
C VAL A 89 -5.41 10.66 -6.80
N PRO A 90 -5.03 11.86 -6.33
CA PRO A 90 -4.22 12.80 -7.12
C PRO A 90 -2.90 12.20 -7.58
N THR A 91 -2.41 12.62 -8.75
CA THR A 91 -1.07 12.23 -9.21
C THR A 91 -0.03 13.20 -8.64
N ALA A 92 0.82 12.71 -7.74
CA ALA A 92 1.92 13.49 -7.17
C ALA A 92 3.16 13.50 -8.08
N LEU A 93 3.42 12.38 -8.76
CA LEU A 93 4.48 12.27 -9.76
C LEU A 93 4.04 11.39 -10.92
N LEU A 94 4.31 11.87 -12.13
CA LEU A 94 4.24 11.11 -13.37
C LEU A 94 5.59 11.19 -14.06
N VAL A 95 6.19 10.03 -14.33
CA VAL A 95 7.29 9.90 -15.28
C VAL A 95 6.69 9.24 -16.52
N GLU A 96 6.60 10.02 -17.60
CA GLU A 96 5.93 9.61 -18.85
C GLU A 96 6.38 8.21 -19.29
N GLU A 97 5.39 7.39 -19.66
CA GLU A 97 5.53 5.99 -20.10
C GLU A 97 6.26 5.03 -19.14
N ARG A 98 6.63 5.50 -17.94
CA ARG A 98 7.40 4.70 -16.98
C ARG A 98 6.59 4.33 -15.76
N PHE A 99 6.19 5.34 -14.97
CA PHE A 99 5.49 5.07 -13.71
C PHE A 99 4.73 6.28 -13.17
N ARG A 100 3.84 6.00 -12.22
CA ARG A 100 3.02 6.96 -11.48
C ARG A 100 3.13 6.71 -9.98
N VAL A 101 3.22 7.80 -9.25
CA VAL A 101 3.01 7.86 -7.79
C VAL A 101 1.81 8.75 -7.56
N GLN A 102 0.74 8.15 -7.05
CA GLN A 102 -0.50 8.85 -6.72
C GLN A 102 -0.70 8.82 -5.21
N LEU A 103 -0.87 9.98 -4.62
CA LEU A 103 -1.14 10.21 -3.20
C LEU A 103 -1.68 11.63 -3.03
N ASP A 104 -2.41 11.87 -1.96
CA ASP A 104 -2.77 13.22 -1.55
C ASP A 104 -1.53 13.97 -1.04
N PRO A 105 -1.12 15.10 -1.67
CA PRO A 105 0.04 15.87 -1.22
C PRO A 105 -0.06 16.39 0.22
N GLU A 106 -1.29 16.57 0.72
CA GLU A 106 -1.55 17.00 2.09
C GLU A 106 -1.67 15.82 3.08
N LEU A 107 -1.64 14.58 2.58
CA LEU A 107 -1.80 13.35 3.35
C LEU A 107 -3.05 13.32 4.24
N ILE A 108 -4.15 13.93 3.76
CA ILE A 108 -5.48 13.83 4.39
C ILE A 108 -6.12 12.51 3.97
N ASP A 109 -6.08 12.20 2.67
CA ASP A 109 -6.37 10.85 2.17
C ASP A 109 -5.09 10.01 2.11
N LEU A 110 -5.04 8.95 2.92
CA LEU A 110 -3.90 8.04 3.03
C LEU A 110 -3.97 6.85 2.06
N HIS A 111 -4.74 6.96 0.98
CA HIS A 111 -4.67 6.04 -0.14
C HIS A 111 -3.54 6.40 -1.10
N VAL A 112 -2.72 5.40 -1.43
CA VAL A 112 -1.58 5.55 -2.35
C VAL A 112 -1.69 4.53 -3.48
N CYS A 113 -1.39 4.96 -4.72
CA CYS A 113 -1.24 4.07 -5.87
C CYS A 113 0.16 4.18 -6.48
N LEU A 114 0.85 3.05 -6.59
CA LEU A 114 2.21 2.93 -7.10
C LEU A 114 2.22 1.93 -8.27
N TRP A 115 2.42 2.41 -9.49
CA TRP A 115 2.33 1.53 -10.65
C TRP A 115 3.07 2.06 -11.87
N GLY A 116 3.57 1.14 -12.70
CA GLY A 116 4.11 1.43 -14.03
C GLY A 116 3.42 0.61 -15.12
N ALA A 117 3.85 0.83 -16.36
CA ALA A 117 3.36 0.06 -17.50
C ALA A 117 3.86 -1.41 -17.49
N ASP A 118 4.93 -1.67 -16.73
CA ASP A 118 5.53 -2.98 -16.55
C ASP A 118 6.03 -3.15 -15.09
N PRO A 119 6.49 -4.35 -14.68
CA PRO A 119 7.00 -4.59 -13.34
C PRO A 119 8.18 -3.70 -12.93
N ALA A 120 9.04 -3.31 -13.86
CA ALA A 120 10.18 -2.43 -13.56
C ALA A 120 9.71 -0.98 -13.30
N GLY A 121 8.67 -0.54 -13.99
CA GLY A 121 7.98 0.72 -13.72
C GLY A 121 7.30 0.72 -12.35
N THR A 122 6.62 -0.37 -11.98
CA THR A 122 6.03 -0.50 -10.62
C THR A 122 7.13 -0.45 -9.55
N ALA A 123 8.23 -1.17 -9.72
CA ALA A 123 9.37 -1.08 -8.81
C ALA A 123 9.91 0.36 -8.69
N ALA A 124 10.07 1.07 -9.81
CA ALA A 124 10.51 2.45 -9.81
C ALA A 124 9.54 3.42 -9.10
N ALA A 125 8.22 3.17 -9.19
CA ALA A 125 7.24 3.93 -8.40
C ALA A 125 7.42 3.69 -6.90
N VAL A 126 7.65 2.44 -6.49
CA VAL A 126 7.89 2.09 -5.09
C VAL A 126 9.17 2.71 -4.57
N ASP A 127 10.27 2.64 -5.33
CA ASP A 127 11.54 3.28 -4.97
C ASP A 127 11.35 4.80 -4.80
N CYS A 128 10.65 5.44 -5.73
CA CYS A 128 10.36 6.86 -5.65
C CYS A 128 9.52 7.23 -4.43
N PHE A 129 8.50 6.42 -4.10
CA PHE A 129 7.70 6.61 -2.90
C PHE A 129 8.54 6.42 -1.63
N HIS A 130 9.36 5.37 -1.60
CA HIS A 130 10.26 5.06 -0.50
C HIS A 130 11.21 6.22 -0.21
N GLU A 131 11.84 6.79 -1.24
CA GLU A 131 12.79 7.88 -1.10
C GLU A 131 12.15 9.21 -0.69
N ARG A 132 10.94 9.50 -1.17
CA ARG A 132 10.37 10.86 -1.10
C ARG A 132 9.20 11.02 -0.13
N HIS A 133 8.51 9.93 0.19
CA HIS A 133 7.20 10.00 0.84
C HIS A 133 7.05 9.05 2.03
N LEU A 134 7.84 7.98 2.13
CA LEU A 134 7.65 6.95 3.16
C LEU A 134 7.69 7.51 4.58
N ALA A 135 8.62 8.42 4.88
CA ALA A 135 8.75 9.00 6.23
C ALA A 135 7.52 9.83 6.62
N ASP A 136 7.07 10.72 5.73
CA ASP A 136 5.92 11.60 5.97
C ASP A 136 4.61 10.81 5.97
N TYR A 137 4.46 9.86 5.06
CA TYR A 137 3.32 8.94 5.02
C TYR A 137 3.21 8.12 6.31
N ALA A 138 4.31 7.52 6.78
CA ALA A 138 4.33 6.78 8.03
C ALA A 138 3.98 7.69 9.23
N ALA A 139 4.43 8.95 9.22
CA ALA A 139 4.04 9.91 10.25
C ALA A 139 2.54 10.22 10.24
N ALA A 140 1.95 10.43 9.06
CA ALA A 140 0.52 10.70 8.91
C ALA A 140 -0.33 9.47 9.33
N VAL A 141 0.07 8.26 8.93
CA VAL A 141 -0.59 7.01 9.35
C VAL A 141 -0.61 6.89 10.88
N ARG A 142 0.52 7.16 11.56
CA ARG A 142 0.56 7.13 13.03
C ARG A 142 -0.40 8.12 13.67
N LEU A 143 -0.48 9.34 13.13
CA LEU A 143 -1.36 10.38 13.67
C LEU A 143 -2.82 9.96 13.57
N LEU A 144 -3.25 9.47 12.40
CA LEU A 144 -4.60 8.95 12.19
C LEU A 144 -4.89 7.77 13.14
N ALA A 145 -3.94 6.87 13.29
CA ALA A 145 -4.13 5.66 14.08
C ALA A 145 -4.27 5.93 15.58
N VAL A 146 -3.71 7.04 16.09
CA VAL A 146 -3.90 7.50 17.48
C VAL A 146 -5.30 8.10 17.70
N GLU A 147 -5.91 8.70 16.67
CA GLU A 147 -7.26 9.26 16.77
C GLU A 147 -8.36 8.19 16.82
N ILE A 148 -8.05 6.96 16.35
CA ILE A 148 -9.00 5.85 16.21
C ILE A 148 -8.84 4.80 17.33
N ALA A 149 -7.72 4.80 18.06
CA ALA A 149 -7.40 3.86 19.15
C ALA A 149 -8.03 4.25 20.49
#